data_AF-A0A1Y0KMK3-F1
#
_entry.id   AF-A0A1Y0KMK3-F1
#
_cell.length_a   1.000
_cell.length_b   1.000
_cell.length_c   1.000
_cell.angle_alpha   90.00
_cell.angle_beta   90.00
_cell.angle_gamma   90.00
#
_symmetry.space_group_name_H-M   'P 1'
#
loop_
_entity.id
_entity.type
_entity.pdbx_description
1 polymer ?
#
loop_
_entity_poly.entity_id
_entity_poly.type
_entity_poly.pdbx_seq_one_letter_code
_entity_poly.pdbx_strand_id
1 'polypeptide(L)'
;MMHADLIDQEDLRERLNAIGLAIPSGATAEQACAQAVSGLSPDRAVALRRLVEELLGGSATLLPAVREAVSRTLLPALVPKPK
;
A
#
# COMPACT_ATOMS: atom_id res chain seq x y z
N MET A 1 13.70 -3.98 24.02
CA MET A 1 13.85 -4.66 22.72
C MET A 1 12.94 -3.92 21.75
N MET A 2 13.48 -3.05 20.89
CA MET A 2 12.65 -2.41 19.86
C MET A 2 12.43 -3.45 18.76
N HIS A 3 11.27 -4.10 18.77
CA HIS A 3 10.73 -4.64 17.52
C HIS A 3 10.38 -3.41 16.69
N ALA A 4 11.29 -2.99 15.81
CA ALA A 4 10.88 -2.10 14.73
C ALA A 4 9.80 -2.89 13.97
N ASP A 5 8.56 -2.39 14.01
CA ASP A 5 7.44 -2.94 13.27
C ASP A 5 7.79 -2.79 11.78
N LEU A 6 8.45 -3.82 11.25
CA LEU A 6 9.03 -3.81 9.92
C LEU A 6 7.96 -4.28 8.95
N ILE A 7 7.56 -3.39 8.05
CA ILE A 7 6.49 -3.68 7.10
C ILE A 7 7.14 -4.25 5.84
N ASP A 8 6.92 -5.54 5.63
CA ASP A 8 7.29 -6.23 4.42
C ASP A 8 6.13 -6.30 3.41
N GLN A 9 6.33 -7.08 2.34
CA GLN A 9 5.33 -7.24 1.28
C GLN A 9 4.07 -7.99 1.75
N GLU A 10 4.22 -8.91 2.70
CA GLU A 10 3.13 -9.72 3.25
C GLU A 10 2.27 -8.84 4.17
N ASP A 11 2.90 -8.03 5.03
CA ASP A 11 2.20 -7.01 5.84
C ASP A 11 1.43 -6.01 4.98
N LEU A 12 2.07 -5.49 3.92
CA LEU A 12 1.40 -4.60 2.97
C LEU A 12 0.19 -5.30 2.34
N ARG A 13 0.34 -6.55 1.91
CA ARG A 13 -0.73 -7.36 1.32
C ARG A 13 -1.90 -7.53 2.28
N GLU A 14 -1.65 -7.85 3.54
CA GLU A 14 -2.70 -8.01 4.54
C GLU A 14 -3.46 -6.70 4.77
N ARG A 15 -2.74 -5.57 4.87
CA ARG A 15 -3.34 -4.24 5.01
C ARG A 15 -4.18 -3.85 3.79
N LEU A 16 -3.74 -4.19 2.58
CA LEU A 16 -4.52 -3.98 1.35
C LEU A 16 -5.78 -4.87 1.32
N ASN A 17 -5.68 -6.13 1.76
CA ASN A 17 -6.84 -7.01 1.87
C ASN A 17 -7.84 -6.51 2.92
N ALA A 18 -7.36 -5.93 4.03
CA ALA A 18 -8.22 -5.37 5.08
C ALA A 18 -9.11 -4.22 4.60
N ILE A 19 -8.66 -3.45 3.60
CA ILE A 19 -9.48 -2.40 2.95
C ILE A 19 -10.32 -2.93 1.76
N GLY A 20 -10.33 -4.25 1.55
CA GLY A 20 -11.13 -4.93 0.52
C GLY A 20 -10.47 -5.05 -0.85
N LEU A 21 -9.15 -4.85 -0.95
CA LEU A 21 -8.38 -5.12 -2.16
C LEU A 21 -7.85 -6.55 -2.09
N ALA A 22 -8.54 -7.48 -2.75
CA ALA A 22 -8.18 -8.89 -2.73
C ALA A 22 -6.83 -9.11 -3.43
N ILE A 23 -5.73 -9.11 -2.67
CA ILE A 23 -4.37 -9.33 -3.19
C ILE A 23 -3.96 -10.79 -2.93
N PRO A 24 -3.55 -11.54 -3.98
CA PRO A 24 -3.15 -12.93 -3.82
C PRO A 24 -1.89 -13.08 -2.95
N SER A 25 -1.82 -14.19 -2.20
CA SER A 25 -0.63 -14.54 -1.42
C SER A 25 0.58 -14.77 -2.32
N GLY A 26 1.77 -14.39 -1.85
CA GLY A 26 3.00 -14.46 -2.64
C GLY A 26 3.16 -13.36 -3.69
N ALA A 27 2.25 -12.40 -3.76
CA ALA A 27 2.44 -11.21 -4.58
C ALA A 27 3.58 -10.33 -4.01
N THR A 28 4.45 -9.85 -4.88
CA THR A 28 5.46 -8.87 -4.50
C THR A 28 4.81 -7.53 -4.16
N ALA A 29 5.52 -6.65 -3.45
CA ALA A 29 5.01 -5.32 -3.10
C ALA A 29 4.52 -4.54 -4.34
N GLU A 30 5.22 -4.63 -5.47
CA GLU A 30 4.80 -4.01 -6.74
C GLU A 30 3.52 -4.64 -7.30
N GLN A 31 3.43 -5.97 -7.33
CA GLN A 31 2.23 -6.67 -7.81
C GLN A 31 1.02 -6.35 -6.93
N ALA A 32 1.20 -6.35 -5.60
CA ALA A 32 0.19 -5.96 -4.64
C ALA A 32 -0.31 -4.53 -4.88
N CYS A 33 0.61 -3.58 -5.10
CA CYS A 33 0.26 -2.19 -5.38
C CYS A 33 -0.45 -2.04 -6.74
N ALA A 34 0.03 -2.71 -7.79
CA ALA A 34 -0.58 -2.65 -9.12
C ALA A 34 -2.01 -3.22 -9.11
N GLN A 35 -2.20 -4.35 -8.42
CA GLN A 35 -3.50 -4.98 -8.27
C GLN A 35 -4.46 -4.12 -7.42
N ALA A 36 -3.94 -3.48 -6.35
CA ALA A 36 -4.66 -2.52 -5.54
C ALA A 36 -5.19 -1.33 -6.37
N VAL A 37 -4.36 -0.78 -7.25
CA VAL A 37 -4.75 0.31 -8.16
C VAL A 37 -5.77 -0.16 -9.19
N SER A 38 -5.61 -1.36 -9.75
CA SER A 38 -6.56 -1.90 -10.73
C SER A 38 -7.96 -2.16 -10.15
N GLY A 39 -8.05 -2.45 -8.85
CA GLY A 39 -9.32 -2.68 -8.12
C GLY A 39 -9.84 -1.46 -7.35
N LEU A 40 -9.29 -0.27 -7.62
CA LEU A 40 -9.55 0.93 -6.85
C LEU A 40 -10.92 1.54 -7.18
N SER A 41 -11.77 1.67 -6.18
CA SER A 41 -13.03 2.41 -6.23
C SER A 41 -12.89 3.75 -5.48
N PRO A 42 -13.81 4.72 -5.64
CA PRO A 42 -13.71 6.00 -4.94
C PRO A 42 -13.63 5.86 -3.41
N ASP A 43 -14.41 4.94 -2.85
CA ASP A 43 -14.41 4.62 -1.42
C ASP A 43 -13.08 3.98 -0.98
N ARG A 44 -12.60 3.00 -1.75
CA ARG A 44 -11.29 2.35 -1.50
C ARG A 44 -10.12 3.30 -1.69
N ALA A 45 -10.20 4.29 -2.58
CA ALA A 45 -9.17 5.29 -2.77
C ALA A 45 -8.97 6.14 -1.51
N VAL A 46 -10.06 6.48 -0.81
CA VAL A 46 -9.99 7.19 0.48
C VAL A 46 -9.34 6.31 1.54
N ALA A 47 -9.75 5.03 1.64
CA ALA A 47 -9.15 4.09 2.59
C ALA A 47 -7.66 3.83 2.30
N LEU A 48 -7.31 3.61 1.04
CA LEU A 48 -5.95 3.42 0.56
C LEU A 48 -5.08 4.64 0.86
N ARG A 49 -5.60 5.85 0.65
CA ARG A 49 -4.89 7.08 0.97
C ARG A 49 -4.52 7.16 2.45
N ARG A 50 -5.49 6.91 3.34
CA ARG A 50 -5.23 6.87 4.80
C ARG A 50 -4.19 5.82 5.16
N LEU A 51 -4.29 4.62 4.57
CA LEU A 51 -3.31 3.57 4.77
C LEU A 51 -1.90 4.03 4.35
N VAL A 52 -1.76 4.66 3.18
CA VAL A 52 -0.46 5.14 2.69
C VAL A 52 0.09 6.27 3.56
N GLU A 53 -0.77 7.18 4.05
CA GLU A 53 -0.39 8.23 5.00
C GLU A 53 0.15 7.63 6.30
N GLU A 54 -0.53 6.61 6.85
CA GLU A 54 -0.08 5.89 8.06
C GLU A 54 1.22 5.10 7.83
N LEU A 55 1.36 4.46 6.66
CA LEU A 55 2.57 3.73 6.30
C LEU A 55 3.78 4.68 6.21
N LEU A 56 3.64 5.79 5.47
CA LEU A 56 4.75 6.71 5.23
C LEU A 56 5.02 7.67 6.39
N GLY A 57 4.01 7.99 7.19
CA GLY A 57 4.09 8.91 8.33
C GLY A 57 4.20 8.24 9.70
N GLY A 58 3.93 6.93 9.79
CA GLY A 58 4.01 6.17 11.04
C GLY A 58 5.44 5.86 11.47
N SER A 59 5.58 5.34 12.70
CA SER A 59 6.86 4.87 13.25
C SER A 59 7.30 3.49 12.72
N ALA A 60 6.49 2.86 11.88
CA ALA A 60 6.79 1.58 11.28
C ALA A 60 7.90 1.71 10.23
N THR A 61 8.83 0.75 10.20
CA THR A 61 9.94 0.76 9.25
C THR A 61 9.53 -0.03 8.01
N LEU A 62 9.19 0.65 6.93
CA LEU A 62 8.95 -0.03 5.65
C LEU A 62 10.24 -0.57 5.05
N LEU A 63 10.18 -1.78 4.50
CA LEU A 63 11.24 -2.25 3.62
C LEU A 63 11.41 -1.32 2.41
N PRO A 64 12.65 -1.13 1.91
CA PRO A 64 12.91 -0.26 0.77
C PRO A 64 12.05 -0.61 -0.46
N ALA A 65 11.90 -1.90 -0.74
CA ALA A 65 11.09 -2.39 -1.86
C ALA A 65 9.59 -2.02 -1.71
N VAL A 66 9.06 -2.07 -0.49
CA VAL A 66 7.67 -1.71 -0.21
C VAL A 66 7.48 -0.20 -0.35
N ARG A 67 8.39 0.59 0.24
CA ARG A 67 8.36 2.06 0.11
C ARG A 67 8.42 2.51 -1.35
N GLU A 68 9.28 1.88 -2.16
CA GLU A 68 9.38 2.16 -3.59
C GLU A 68 8.08 1.80 -4.32
N ALA A 69 7.51 0.61 -4.09
CA ALA A 69 6.26 0.18 -4.72
C ALA A 69 5.08 1.12 -4.38
N VAL A 70 4.93 1.48 -3.11
CA VAL A 70 3.93 2.44 -2.64
C VAL A 70 4.11 3.79 -3.35
N SER A 71 5.35 4.28 -3.41
CA SER A 71 5.63 5.60 -3.99
C SER A 71 5.47 5.64 -5.51
N ARG A 72 5.82 4.56 -6.21
CA ARG A 72 5.77 4.47 -7.67
C ARG A 72 4.39 4.10 -8.20
N THR A 73 3.56 3.42 -7.41
CA THR A 73 2.28 2.87 -7.90
C THR A 73 1.08 3.45 -7.15
N LEU A 74 1.07 3.41 -5.82
CA LEU A 74 -0.09 3.86 -5.04
C LEU A 74 -0.20 5.38 -5.02
N LEU A 75 0.88 6.10 -4.72
CA LEU A 75 0.86 7.58 -4.71
C LEU A 75 0.32 8.19 -6.01
N PRO A 76 0.84 7.85 -7.21
CA PRO A 76 0.33 8.44 -8.44
C PRO A 76 -1.10 8.02 -8.77
N ALA A 77 -1.57 6.86 -8.30
CA ALA A 77 -2.96 6.44 -8.47
C ALA A 77 -3.94 7.22 -7.56
N LEU A 78 -3.45 7.74 -6.44
CA LEU A 78 -4.22 8.55 -5.49
C LEU A 78 -4.24 10.04 -5.84
N VAL A 79 -3.28 10.51 -6.66
CA VAL A 79 -3.30 11.89 -7.17
C VAL A 79 -4.41 12.01 -8.22
N PRO A 80 -5.36 12.96 -8.06
CA PRO A 80 -6.33 13.22 -9.10
C PRO A 80 -5.59 13.65 -10.38
N LYS A 81 -5.74 12.88 -11.47
CA LYS A 81 -5.20 13.30 -12.76
C LYS A 81 -5.76 14.70 -13.08
N PRO A 82 -4.91 15.70 -13.34
CA PRO A 82 -5.39 16.98 -13.84
C PRO A 82 -6.17 16.71 -15.14
N LYS A 83 -7.40 17.22 -15.18
CA LYS A 83 -8.32 17.06 -16.30
C LYS A 83 -7.92 17.95 -17.46
#